data_AF-A0A9P6FRN3-F1
#
_entry.id   AF-A0A9P6FRN3-F1
#
_cell.length_a   1.000
_cell.length_b   1.000
_cell.length_c   1.000
_cell.angle_alpha   90.00
_cell.angle_beta   90.00
_cell.angle_gamma   90.00
#
_symmetry.space_group_name_H-M   'P 1'
#
loop_
_entity.id
_entity.type
_entity.pdbx_description
1 polymer ?
#
loop_
_entity_poly.entity_id
_entity_poly.type
_entity_poly.pdbx_seq_one_letter_code
_entity_poly.pdbx_strand_id
1 'polypeptide(L)'
;MIVAGLVSAGVISPWADRHRHHVKLLCKILIPTAVVLLIGFMFSIRRNAFVPLIVFSALLGAVAFSMLGIGVELGVEVTYPATPASTSAILWAFAQLLSALFILILESLLNLNQDMSVNRSTLNPPLIFLIVWCVVFGVIPVMLIQAPYRRMEAEDKMRQEMEAASMPEQGAGQLRDVERGIEMSSTESSRSKSGDKEELV
;
A
#
# COMPACT_ATOMS: atom_id res chain seq x y z
N MET A 1 4.83 8.10 -22.21
CA MET A 1 4.06 7.54 -21.09
C MET A 1 4.82 6.43 -20.37
N ILE A 2 5.33 5.40 -21.06
CA ILE A 2 6.05 4.26 -20.44
C ILE A 2 7.27 4.71 -19.63
N VAL A 3 8.16 5.54 -20.21
CA VAL A 3 9.36 6.03 -19.51
C VAL A 3 9.00 6.79 -18.24
N ALA A 4 8.04 7.73 -18.32
CA ALA A 4 7.57 8.48 -17.16
C ALA A 4 6.95 7.56 -16.08
N GLY A 5 6.21 6.54 -16.52
CA GLY A 5 5.61 5.52 -15.65
C GLY A 5 6.64 4.64 -14.94
N LEU A 6 7.70 4.23 -15.65
CA LEU A 6 8.79 3.46 -15.05
C LEU A 6 9.59 4.29 -14.05
N VAL A 7 9.84 5.57 -14.35
CA VAL A 7 10.51 6.49 -13.42
C VAL A 7 9.67 6.69 -12.17
N SER A 8 8.37 6.95 -12.29
CA SER A 8 7.50 7.11 -11.13
C SER A 8 7.39 5.83 -10.30
N ALA A 9 7.28 4.66 -10.96
CA ALA A 9 7.27 3.37 -10.28
C ALA A 9 8.57 3.14 -9.51
N GLY A 10 9.73 3.44 -10.11
CA GLY A 10 11.02 3.32 -9.44
C GLY A 10 11.17 4.20 -8.19
N VAL A 11 10.47 5.35 -8.14
CA VAL A 11 10.45 6.23 -6.96
C VAL A 11 9.41 5.79 -5.93
N ILE A 12 8.25 5.32 -6.38
CA ILE A 12 7.13 4.95 -5.51
C ILE A 12 7.33 3.57 -4.88
N SER A 13 8.01 2.63 -5.55
CA SER A 13 8.28 1.29 -5.00
C SER A 13 9.08 1.32 -3.69
N PRO A 14 10.24 2.01 -3.58
CA PRO A 14 10.97 2.12 -2.30
C PRO A 14 10.17 2.83 -1.22
N TRP A 15 9.36 3.83 -1.61
CA TRP A 15 8.54 4.59 -0.67
C TRP A 15 7.40 3.74 -0.10
N ALA A 16 6.70 3.01 -0.97
CA ALA A 16 5.61 2.12 -0.59
C ALA A 16 6.08 0.99 0.33
N ASP A 17 7.25 0.39 0.04
CA ASP A 17 7.81 -0.69 0.85
C ASP A 17 8.20 -0.21 2.26
N ARG A 18 8.63 1.05 2.40
CA ARG A 18 8.97 1.66 3.69
C ARG A 18 7.72 2.13 4.47
N HIS A 19 6.60 2.38 3.80
CA HIS A 19 5.39 2.95 4.40
C HIS A 19 4.15 2.07 4.19
N ARG A 20 4.24 0.79 4.55
CA ARG A 20 3.17 -0.22 4.37
C ARG A 20 1.81 0.19 4.95
N HIS A 21 1.79 0.86 6.10
CA HIS A 21 0.55 1.38 6.70
C HIS A 21 -0.09 2.55 5.91
N HIS A 22 0.65 3.22 5.03
CA HIS A 22 0.16 4.37 4.25
C HIS A 22 -0.28 3.99 2.83
N VAL A 23 -0.11 2.74 2.39
CA VAL A 23 -0.43 2.27 1.03
C VAL A 23 -1.91 2.50 0.68
N LYS A 24 -2.81 2.38 1.67
CA LYS A 24 -4.25 2.68 1.50
C LYS A 24 -4.53 4.17 1.32
N LEU A 25 -3.84 5.02 2.08
CA LEU A 25 -3.93 6.47 1.91
C LEU A 25 -3.42 6.86 0.52
N LEU A 26 -2.33 6.24 0.08
CA LEU A 26 -1.76 6.44 -1.24
C LEU A 26 -2.75 6.04 -2.34
N CYS A 27 -3.40 4.88 -2.24
CA CYS A 27 -4.44 4.44 -3.17
C CYS A 27 -5.66 5.39 -3.20
N LYS A 28 -6.09 5.86 -2.02
CA LYS A 28 -7.15 6.87 -1.87
C LYS A 28 -6.81 8.21 -2.51
N ILE A 29 -5.53 8.54 -2.69
CA ILE A 29 -5.10 9.78 -3.35
C ILE A 29 -4.88 9.54 -4.85
N LEU A 30 -4.24 8.43 -5.24
CA LEU A 30 -3.92 8.17 -6.66
C LEU A 30 -5.17 7.99 -7.52
N ILE A 31 -6.17 7.26 -7.04
CA ILE A 31 -7.39 6.99 -7.83
C ILE A 31 -8.16 8.26 -8.19
N PRO A 32 -8.51 9.17 -7.25
CA PRO A 32 -9.13 10.44 -7.62
C PRO A 32 -8.17 11.33 -8.43
N THR A 33 -6.85 11.27 -8.19
CA THR A 33 -5.87 11.99 -9.02
C THR A 33 -5.93 11.53 -10.48
N ALA A 34 -6.09 10.22 -10.74
CA ALA A 34 -6.26 9.69 -12.09
C ALA A 34 -7.48 10.29 -12.80
N VAL A 35 -8.61 10.42 -12.09
CA VAL A 35 -9.84 11.03 -12.62
C VAL A 35 -9.62 12.51 -12.96
N VAL A 36 -8.97 13.27 -12.08
CA VAL A 36 -8.65 14.69 -12.33
C VAL A 36 -7.77 14.83 -13.56
N LEU A 37 -6.77 13.97 -13.72
CA LEU A 37 -5.90 13.95 -14.89
C LEU A 37 -6.66 13.55 -16.16
N LEU A 38 -7.62 12.62 -16.10
CA LEU A 38 -8.49 12.26 -17.23
C LEU A 38 -9.36 13.44 -17.68
N ILE A 39 -9.91 14.20 -16.73
CA ILE A 39 -10.67 15.42 -17.01
C ILE A 39 -9.76 16.47 -17.66
N GLY A 40 -8.54 16.67 -17.12
CA GLY A 40 -7.55 17.57 -17.71
C GLY A 40 -7.14 17.15 -19.13
N PHE A 41 -6.96 15.86 -19.36
CA PHE A 41 -6.66 15.28 -20.66
C PHE A 41 -7.79 15.52 -21.68
N MET A 42 -9.04 15.36 -21.26
CA MET A 42 -10.22 15.67 -22.09
C MET A 42 -10.23 17.14 -22.53
N PHE A 43 -9.94 18.08 -21.62
CA PHE A 43 -9.81 19.50 -21.98
C PHE A 43 -8.58 19.80 -22.85
N SER A 44 -7.50 19.04 -22.69
CA SER A 44 -6.30 19.19 -23.50
C SER A 44 -6.53 18.80 -24.95
N ILE A 45 -7.22 17.69 -25.20
CA ILE A 45 -7.63 17.25 -26.54
C ILE A 45 -8.44 18.35 -27.24
N ARG A 46 -9.34 19.00 -26.51
CA ARG A 46 -10.16 20.10 -27.03
C ARG A 46 -9.34 21.29 -27.54
N ARG A 47 -8.25 21.65 -26.86
CA ARG A 47 -7.42 22.80 -27.27
C ARG A 47 -6.49 22.48 -28.43
N ASN A 48 -6.44 21.23 -28.89
CA ASN A 48 -5.50 20.72 -29.89
C ASN A 48 -4.04 21.11 -29.57
N ALA A 49 -3.75 21.27 -28.28
CA ALA A 49 -2.47 21.72 -27.80
C ALA A 49 -1.60 20.48 -27.55
N PHE A 50 -0.55 20.33 -28.36
CA PHE A 50 0.33 19.16 -28.32
C PHE A 50 1.07 19.01 -26.98
N VAL A 51 1.56 20.13 -26.43
CA VAL A 51 2.36 20.12 -25.19
C VAL A 51 1.53 19.67 -23.97
N PRO A 52 0.35 20.25 -23.67
CA PRO A 52 -0.47 19.77 -22.55
C PRO A 52 -0.92 18.32 -22.73
N LEU A 53 -1.15 17.88 -23.98
CA LEU A 53 -1.55 16.51 -24.26
C LEU A 53 -0.47 15.52 -23.86
N ILE A 54 0.79 15.80 -24.18
CA ILE A 54 1.95 14.99 -23.75
C ILE A 54 2.10 14.99 -22.23
N VAL A 55 1.91 16.14 -21.57
CA VAL A 55 2.07 16.26 -20.12
C VAL A 55 1.01 15.45 -19.39
N PHE A 56 -0.28 15.64 -19.69
CA PHE A 56 -1.35 14.86 -19.07
C PHE A 56 -1.21 13.38 -19.40
N SER A 57 -0.76 13.05 -20.61
CA SER A 57 -0.44 11.68 -21.02
C SER A 57 0.69 11.06 -20.17
N ALA A 58 1.77 11.80 -19.91
CA ALA A 58 2.87 11.35 -19.07
C ALA A 58 2.44 11.15 -17.60
N LEU A 59 1.67 12.09 -17.05
CA LEU A 59 1.10 11.99 -15.69
C LEU A 59 0.11 10.82 -15.58
N LEU A 60 -0.72 10.65 -16.62
CA LEU A 60 -1.41 9.41 -17.03
C LEU A 60 -0.64 8.14 -16.68
N GLY A 61 0.45 7.97 -17.42
CA GLY A 61 1.32 6.81 -17.28
C GLY A 61 1.95 6.70 -15.90
N ALA A 62 2.35 7.83 -15.30
CA ALA A 62 2.93 7.85 -13.96
C ALA A 62 1.99 7.29 -12.90
N VAL A 63 0.74 7.75 -12.87
CA VAL A 63 -0.27 7.26 -11.93
C VAL A 63 -0.60 5.80 -12.22
N ALA A 64 -0.78 5.41 -13.48
CA ALA A 64 -1.14 4.04 -13.85
C ALA A 64 -0.08 2.99 -13.45
N PHE A 65 1.20 3.24 -13.75
CA PHE A 65 2.29 2.32 -13.37
C PHE A 65 2.48 2.22 -11.86
N SER A 66 2.30 3.34 -11.15
CA SER A 66 2.41 3.37 -9.69
C SER A 66 1.27 2.58 -9.01
N MET A 67 0.07 2.64 -9.59
CA MET A 67 -1.10 1.94 -9.08
C MET A 67 -1.05 0.42 -9.32
N LEU A 68 -0.26 -0.04 -10.29
CA LEU A 68 -0.14 -1.46 -10.65
C LEU A 68 0.36 -2.32 -9.48
N GLY A 69 1.48 -1.92 -8.85
CA GLY A 69 2.03 -2.65 -7.71
C GLY A 69 1.13 -2.59 -6.49
N ILE A 70 0.61 -1.39 -6.18
CA ILE A 70 -0.29 -1.12 -5.06
C ILE A 70 -1.58 -1.94 -5.17
N GLY A 71 -2.14 -2.05 -6.38
CA GLY A 71 -3.38 -2.79 -6.62
C GLY A 71 -3.23 -4.29 -6.39
N VAL A 72 -2.10 -4.88 -6.81
CA VAL A 72 -1.81 -6.30 -6.56
C VAL A 72 -1.62 -6.56 -5.06
N GLU A 73 -0.86 -5.70 -4.38
CA GLU A 73 -0.64 -5.79 -2.93
C GLU A 73 -1.97 -5.74 -2.16
N LEU A 74 -2.83 -4.76 -2.47
CA LEU A 74 -4.16 -4.64 -1.88
C LEU A 74 -5.06 -5.83 -2.24
N GLY A 75 -4.97 -6.35 -3.46
CA GLY A 75 -5.74 -7.52 -3.89
C GLY A 75 -5.39 -8.77 -3.08
N VAL A 76 -4.09 -9.03 -2.90
CA VAL A 76 -3.61 -10.15 -2.07
C VAL A 76 -4.05 -9.99 -0.63
N GLU A 77 -4.06 -8.77 -0.11
CA GLU A 77 -4.50 -8.48 1.25
C GLU A 77 -6.00 -8.71 1.47
N VAL A 78 -6.85 -8.26 0.54
CA VAL A 78 -8.30 -8.47 0.61
C VAL A 78 -8.67 -9.95 0.50
N THR A 79 -7.87 -10.74 -0.21
CA THR A 79 -8.16 -12.16 -0.49
C THR A 79 -7.55 -13.12 0.55
N TYR A 80 -7.00 -12.63 1.66
CA TYR A 80 -6.44 -13.50 2.70
C TYR A 80 -7.50 -14.46 3.26
N PRO A 81 -7.23 -15.79 3.40
CA PRO A 81 -5.92 -16.47 3.35
C PRO A 81 -5.59 -17.20 2.02
N ALA A 82 -6.02 -16.70 0.87
CA ALA A 82 -5.65 -17.30 -0.43
C ALA A 82 -4.17 -17.13 -0.77
N THR A 83 -3.65 -17.98 -1.66
CA THR A 83 -2.26 -17.90 -2.13
C THR A 83 -2.03 -16.61 -2.95
N PRO A 84 -0.99 -15.82 -2.65
CA PRO A 84 -0.72 -14.55 -3.34
C PRO A 84 -0.59 -14.66 -4.86
N ALA A 85 -0.03 -15.79 -5.33
CA ALA A 85 0.16 -16.08 -6.75
C ALA A 85 -1.18 -16.20 -7.50
N SER A 86 -2.14 -16.92 -6.92
CA SER A 86 -3.46 -17.12 -7.53
C SER A 86 -4.26 -15.81 -7.59
N THR A 87 -4.25 -15.04 -6.50
CA THR A 87 -4.96 -13.75 -6.44
C THR A 87 -4.43 -12.77 -7.50
N SER A 88 -3.10 -12.66 -7.62
CA SER A 88 -2.46 -11.77 -8.59
C SER A 88 -2.76 -12.20 -10.03
N ALA A 89 -2.71 -13.51 -10.31
CA ALA A 89 -3.00 -14.05 -11.64
C ALA A 89 -4.46 -13.79 -12.05
N ILE A 90 -5.41 -14.03 -11.13
CA ILE A 90 -6.83 -13.77 -11.37
C ILE A 90 -7.08 -12.27 -11.59
N LEU A 91 -6.47 -11.41 -10.77
CA LEU A 91 -6.58 -9.96 -10.91
C LEU A 91 -6.12 -9.48 -12.29
N TRP A 92 -4.98 -9.99 -12.76
CA TRP A 92 -4.45 -9.68 -14.08
C TRP A 92 -5.34 -10.22 -15.21
N ALA A 93 -5.85 -11.44 -15.08
CA ALA A 93 -6.75 -12.01 -16.08
C ALA A 93 -8.05 -11.19 -16.22
N PHE A 94 -8.63 -10.76 -15.09
CA PHE A 94 -9.78 -9.86 -15.08
C PHE A 94 -9.46 -8.50 -15.69
N ALA A 95 -8.29 -7.92 -15.39
CA ALA A 95 -7.86 -6.66 -15.96
C ALA A 95 -7.74 -6.72 -17.50
N GLN A 96 -7.16 -7.81 -18.02
CA GLN A 96 -7.06 -8.02 -19.47
C GLN A 96 -8.43 -8.20 -20.13
N LEU A 97 -9.31 -9.00 -19.51
CA LEU A 97 -10.67 -9.20 -20.01
C LEU A 97 -11.46 -7.88 -20.06
N LEU A 98 -11.43 -7.11 -18.97
CA LEU A 98 -12.12 -5.82 -18.89
C LEU A 98 -11.53 -4.81 -19.88
N SER A 99 -10.20 -4.79 -20.04
CA SER A 99 -9.53 -3.94 -21.02
C SER A 99 -9.98 -4.26 -22.45
N ALA A 100 -10.03 -5.55 -22.83
CA ALA A 100 -10.51 -5.95 -24.15
C ALA A 100 -11.96 -5.53 -24.39
N LEU A 101 -12.83 -5.72 -23.39
CA LEU A 101 -14.23 -5.28 -23.47
C LEU A 101 -14.35 -3.77 -23.63
N PHE A 102 -13.54 -2.99 -22.89
CA PHE A 102 -13.56 -1.53 -22.98
C PHE A 102 -13.10 -1.01 -24.33
N ILE A 103 -12.09 -1.63 -24.95
CA ILE A 103 -11.66 -1.23 -26.30
C ILE A 103 -12.84 -1.30 -27.27
N LEU A 104 -13.62 -2.41 -27.24
CA LEU A 104 -14.80 -2.57 -28.11
C LEU A 104 -15.90 -1.54 -27.83
N ILE A 105 -16.18 -1.27 -26.55
CA ILE A 105 -17.18 -0.26 -26.15
C ILE A 105 -16.73 1.14 -26.59
N LEU A 106 -15.48 1.51 -26.33
CA LEU A 106 -14.92 2.82 -26.68
C LEU A 106 -14.88 3.01 -28.20
N GLU A 107 -14.55 1.97 -28.97
CA GLU A 107 -14.61 1.99 -30.43
C GLU A 107 -16.03 2.19 -30.94
N SER A 108 -17.01 1.47 -30.40
CA SER A 108 -18.42 1.66 -30.75
C SER A 108 -18.90 3.08 -30.43
N LEU A 109 -18.56 3.61 -29.24
CA LEU A 109 -18.89 4.99 -28.86
C LEU A 109 -18.19 6.03 -29.75
N LEU A 110 -16.98 5.74 -30.19
CA LEU A 110 -16.24 6.62 -31.10
C LEU A 110 -16.91 6.67 -32.48
N ASN A 111 -17.31 5.53 -33.01
CA ASN A 111 -17.98 5.43 -34.32
C ASN A 111 -19.35 6.13 -34.30
N LEU A 112 -20.16 5.90 -33.26
CA LEU A 112 -21.44 6.61 -33.07
C LEU A 112 -21.28 8.13 -33.02
N ASN A 113 -20.18 8.60 -32.41
CA ASN A 113 -19.87 10.03 -32.34
C ASN A 113 -19.42 10.62 -33.69
N GLN A 114 -18.86 9.81 -34.60
CA GLN A 114 -18.49 10.26 -35.94
C GLN A 114 -19.71 10.34 -36.88
N ASP A 115 -20.66 9.41 -36.76
CA ASP A 115 -21.89 9.39 -37.57
C ASP A 115 -22.85 10.53 -37.19
N MET A 116 -22.88 10.91 -35.91
CA MET A 116 -23.64 12.06 -35.39
C MET A 116 -22.92 13.39 -35.71
N SER A 117 -22.78 13.72 -37.00
CA SER A 117 -22.16 14.96 -37.48
C SER A 117 -22.88 16.27 -37.07
N VAL A 118 -23.97 16.19 -36.32
CA VAL A 118 -24.75 17.34 -35.85
C VAL A 118 -24.43 17.60 -34.38
N ASN A 119 -23.69 18.69 -34.16
CA ASN A 119 -23.23 19.21 -32.88
C ASN A 119 -21.89 18.61 -32.41
N ARG A 120 -20.77 19.24 -32.81
CA ARG A 120 -19.46 19.17 -32.14
C ARG A 120 -19.55 19.74 -30.72
N SER A 121 -20.47 19.23 -29.93
CA SER A 121 -20.51 19.48 -28.51
C SER A 121 -19.22 18.93 -27.92
N THR A 122 -18.67 19.71 -27.01
CA THR A 122 -17.32 19.69 -26.43
C THR A 122 -16.95 18.40 -25.67
N LEU A 123 -17.78 17.37 -25.77
CA LEU A 123 -17.86 16.23 -24.87
C LEU A 123 -17.56 14.95 -25.67
N ASN A 124 -16.34 14.42 -25.55
CA ASN A 124 -15.94 13.15 -26.17
C ASN A 124 -16.63 11.98 -25.43
N PRO A 125 -17.64 11.32 -26.03
CA PRO A 125 -18.41 10.27 -25.33
C PRO A 125 -17.56 9.13 -24.77
N PRO A 126 -16.50 8.64 -25.47
CA PRO A 126 -15.62 7.61 -24.92
C PRO A 126 -14.92 8.02 -23.63
N LEU A 127 -14.45 9.28 -23.54
CA LEU A 127 -13.76 9.79 -22.35
C LEU A 127 -14.71 10.00 -21.17
N ILE A 128 -15.93 10.43 -21.44
CA ILE A 128 -16.96 10.61 -20.41
C ILE A 128 -17.37 9.26 -19.84
N PHE A 129 -17.58 8.26 -20.70
CA PHE A 129 -17.82 6.89 -20.26
C PHE A 129 -16.72 6.39 -19.32
N LEU A 130 -15.45 6.59 -19.70
CA LEU A 130 -14.31 6.20 -18.87
C LEU A 130 -14.28 6.94 -17.53
N ILE A 131 -14.50 8.26 -17.52
CA ILE A 131 -14.53 9.07 -16.30
C ILE A 131 -15.65 8.61 -15.36
N VAL A 132 -16.87 8.44 -15.87
CA VAL A 132 -18.01 7.97 -15.07
C VAL A 132 -17.70 6.59 -14.50
N TRP A 133 -17.17 5.68 -15.31
CA TRP A 133 -16.79 4.36 -14.85
C TRP A 133 -15.72 4.39 -13.75
N CYS A 134 -14.65 5.18 -13.93
CA CYS A 134 -13.60 5.34 -12.94
C CYS A 134 -14.11 5.96 -11.63
N VAL A 135 -15.09 6.86 -11.68
CA VAL A 135 -15.71 7.42 -10.46
C VAL A 135 -16.55 6.37 -9.76
N VAL A 136 -17.46 5.72 -10.49
CA VAL A 136 -18.44 4.78 -9.93
C VAL A 136 -17.77 3.51 -9.40
N PHE A 137 -16.86 2.93 -10.17
CA PHE A 137 -16.23 1.64 -9.84
C PHE A 137 -14.79 1.77 -9.32
N GLY A 138 -14.19 2.96 -9.36
CA GLY A 138 -12.87 3.22 -8.79
C GLY A 138 -12.97 4.04 -7.50
N VAL A 139 -13.29 5.33 -7.63
CA VAL A 139 -13.24 6.29 -6.51
C VAL A 139 -14.20 5.91 -5.39
N ILE A 140 -15.48 5.66 -5.71
CA ILE A 140 -16.52 5.37 -4.70
C ILE A 140 -16.16 4.11 -3.88
N PRO A 141 -15.92 2.92 -4.47
CA PRO A 141 -15.62 1.73 -3.69
C PRO A 141 -14.30 1.86 -2.92
N VAL A 142 -13.26 2.49 -3.46
CA VAL A 142 -12.01 2.69 -2.69
C VAL A 142 -12.20 3.62 -1.50
N MET A 143 -13.09 4.60 -1.59
CA MET A 143 -13.41 5.47 -0.45
C MET A 143 -14.23 4.73 0.60
N LEU A 144 -15.14 3.84 0.19
CA LEU A 144 -16.03 3.08 1.06
C LEU A 144 -15.37 1.85 1.69
N ILE A 145 -14.40 1.22 1.02
CA ILE A 145 -13.73 0.02 1.53
C ILE A 145 -12.81 0.41 2.70
N GLN A 146 -13.29 0.12 3.90
CA GLN A 146 -12.46 0.01 5.09
C GLN A 146 -11.95 -1.43 5.22
N ALA A 147 -11.09 -1.88 4.30
CA ALA A 147 -10.46 -3.20 4.45
C ALA A 147 -9.63 -3.21 5.76
N PRO A 148 -9.95 -4.09 6.74
CA PRO A 148 -9.12 -4.29 7.93
C PRO A 148 -7.87 -5.07 7.56
N TYR A 149 -6.73 -4.69 8.12
CA TYR A 149 -5.40 -5.16 7.74
C TYR A 149 -5.06 -6.52 8.36
N ARG A 150 -5.80 -7.57 8.01
CA ARG A 150 -5.72 -8.88 8.69
C ARG A 150 -4.38 -9.59 8.53
N ARG A 151 -3.61 -9.31 7.46
CA ARG A 151 -2.28 -9.89 7.25
C ARG A 151 -1.18 -9.09 7.95
N MET A 152 -1.18 -7.75 7.82
CA MET A 152 -0.22 -6.92 8.57
C MET A 152 -0.42 -7.05 10.08
N GLU A 153 -1.66 -7.16 10.56
CA GLU A 153 -1.92 -7.43 11.98
C GLU A 153 -1.44 -8.83 12.42
N ALA A 154 -1.40 -9.82 11.51
CA ALA A 154 -0.85 -11.14 11.81
C ALA A 154 0.69 -11.13 11.81
N GLU A 155 1.32 -10.42 10.88
CA GLU A 155 2.77 -10.22 10.82
C GLU A 155 3.27 -9.38 12.01
N ASP A 156 2.54 -8.33 12.41
CA ASP A 156 2.85 -7.49 13.58
C ASP A 156 2.70 -8.27 14.88
N LYS A 157 1.67 -9.12 15.01
CA LYS A 157 1.51 -10.00 16.18
C LYS A 157 2.65 -11.01 16.26
N MET A 158 3.01 -11.67 15.17
CA MET A 158 4.16 -12.58 15.16
C MET A 158 5.47 -11.86 15.47
N ARG A 159 5.65 -10.62 15.00
CA ARG A 159 6.84 -9.81 15.30
C ARG A 159 6.89 -9.39 16.76
N GLN A 160 5.75 -9.00 17.35
CA GLN A 160 5.64 -8.71 18.78
C GLN A 160 5.83 -9.96 19.64
N GLU A 161 5.33 -11.12 19.21
CA GLU A 161 5.57 -12.40 19.88
C GLU A 161 7.06 -12.80 19.82
N MET A 162 7.73 -12.59 18.68
CA MET A 162 9.18 -12.80 18.55
C MET A 162 10.00 -11.79 19.37
N GLU A 163 9.59 -10.52 19.43
CA GLU A 163 10.22 -9.47 20.27
C GLU A 163 9.98 -9.73 21.77
N ALA A 164 8.79 -10.21 22.14
CA ALA A 164 8.46 -10.61 23.51
C ALA A 164 9.18 -11.90 23.92
N ALA A 165 9.35 -12.85 23.00
CA ALA A 165 10.12 -14.08 23.22
C ALA A 165 11.65 -13.84 23.20
N SER A 166 12.12 -12.77 22.55
CA SER A 166 13.53 -12.37 22.54
C SER A 166 13.88 -11.30 23.58
N MET A 167 12.90 -10.71 24.26
CA MET A 167 13.15 -9.98 25.51
C MET A 167 13.66 -10.97 26.55
N PRO A 168 14.93 -10.86 26.95
CA PRO A 168 15.58 -11.91 27.71
C PRO A 168 15.07 -11.92 29.15
N GLU A 169 15.08 -13.12 29.73
CA GLU A 169 15.20 -13.41 31.16
C GLU A 169 16.34 -12.65 31.89
N GLN A 170 16.92 -11.59 31.33
CA GLN A 170 17.99 -10.81 31.96
C GLN A 170 17.51 -10.04 33.19
N GLY A 171 16.24 -9.62 33.26
CA GLY A 171 15.71 -8.97 34.46
C GLY A 171 15.63 -9.91 35.67
N ALA A 172 15.14 -11.14 35.47
CA ALA A 172 14.94 -12.10 36.55
C ALA A 172 16.25 -12.78 37.00
N GLY A 173 17.17 -13.06 36.07
CA GLY A 173 18.49 -13.62 36.39
C GLY A 173 19.37 -12.63 37.17
N GLN A 174 19.38 -11.36 36.74
CA GLN A 174 20.21 -10.32 37.36
C GLN A 174 19.70 -9.93 38.75
N LEU A 175 18.38 -9.94 38.98
CA LEU A 175 17.80 -9.79 40.32
C LEU A 175 18.16 -10.98 41.24
N ARG A 176 18.10 -12.22 40.74
CA ARG A 176 18.48 -13.43 41.52
C ARG A 176 19.97 -13.53 41.82
N ASP A 177 20.84 -12.98 40.97
CA ASP A 177 22.29 -12.93 41.21
C ASP A 177 22.66 -11.80 42.18
N VAL A 178 21.97 -10.67 42.13
CA VAL A 178 22.11 -9.60 43.12
C VAL A 178 21.60 -10.06 44.49
N GLU A 179 20.46 -10.74 44.55
CA GLU A 179 19.91 -11.26 45.81
C GLU A 179 20.80 -12.35 46.43
N ARG A 180 21.35 -13.26 45.62
CA ARG A 180 22.38 -14.22 46.08
C ARG A 180 23.68 -13.56 46.53
N GLY A 181 24.10 -12.47 45.88
CA GLY A 181 25.27 -11.69 46.30
C GLY A 181 25.06 -11.02 47.66
N ILE A 182 23.86 -10.51 47.92
CA ILE A 182 23.48 -9.89 49.20
C ILE A 182 23.38 -10.94 50.33
N GLU A 183 22.84 -12.13 50.05
CA GLU A 183 22.80 -13.23 51.02
C GLU A 183 24.20 -13.75 51.38
N MET A 184 25.11 -13.87 50.41
CA MET A 184 26.48 -14.31 50.69
C MET A 184 27.26 -13.28 51.53
N SER A 185 27.13 -11.99 51.24
CA SER A 185 27.80 -10.92 51.99
C SER A 185 27.30 -10.80 53.44
N SER A 186 26.00 -10.99 53.68
CA SER A 186 25.42 -10.99 55.03
C SER A 186 25.83 -12.22 55.85
N THR A 187 26.04 -13.37 55.20
CA THR A 187 26.50 -14.60 55.85
C THR A 187 27.99 -14.51 56.26
N GLU A 188 28.85 -13.92 55.43
CA GLU A 188 30.27 -13.67 55.77
C GLU A 188 30.42 -12.64 56.89
N SER A 189 29.63 -11.56 56.88
CA SER A 189 29.66 -10.56 57.96
C SER A 189 29.22 -11.14 59.31
N SER A 190 28.36 -12.16 59.31
CA SER A 190 27.90 -12.85 60.52
C SER A 190 28.95 -13.83 61.07
N ARG A 191 29.70 -14.51 60.18
CA ARG A 191 30.82 -15.39 60.56
C ARG A 191 32.01 -14.61 61.10
N SER A 192 32.36 -13.47 60.50
CA SER A 192 33.45 -12.61 60.98
C SER A 192 33.20 -12.09 62.40
N LYS A 193 31.97 -11.70 62.73
CA LYS A 193 31.60 -11.27 64.11
C LYS A 193 31.53 -12.41 65.13
N SER A 194 31.44 -13.67 64.69
CA SER A 194 31.44 -14.84 65.57
C SER A 194 32.85 -15.32 65.89
N GLY A 195 33.78 -15.27 64.92
CA GLY A 195 35.18 -15.66 65.14
C GLY A 195 35.92 -14.74 66.13
N ASP A 196 35.63 -13.44 66.08
CA ASP A 196 36.23 -12.44 66.96
C ASP A 196 35.78 -12.57 68.44
N LYS A 197 34.75 -13.39 68.72
CA LYS A 197 34.27 -13.67 70.08
C LYS A 197 34.87 -14.93 70.70
N GLU A 198 35.50 -15.81 69.91
CA GLU A 198 36.17 -17.01 70.43
C GLU A 198 37.66 -16.79 70.75
N GLU A 199 38.28 -15.70 70.28
CA GLU A 199 39.69 -15.38 70.60
C GLU A 199 39.89 -14.55 71.90
N LEU A 200 38.82 -14.30 72.65
CA LEU A 200 38.84 -13.46 73.86
C LEU A 200 38.52 -14.20 75.18
N VAL A 201 38.62 -15.54 75.22
CA VAL A 201 38.50 -16.35 76.45
C VAL A 201 39.63 -17.36 76.58
#